data_AF-A0A496PPR7-F1
#
_entry.id   AF-A0A496PPR7-F1
#
_cell.length_a   1.000
_cell.length_b   1.000
_cell.length_c   1.000
_cell.angle_alpha   90.00
_cell.angle_beta   90.00
_cell.angle_gamma   90.00
#
_symmetry.space_group_name_H-M   'P 1'
#
loop_
_entity.id
_entity.type
_entity.pdbx_description
1 polymer ?
#
loop_
_entity_poly.entity_id
_entity_poly.type
_entity_poly.pdbx_seq_one_letter_code
_entity_poly.pdbx_strand_id
1 'polypeptide(L)' 'LYTIWPFPDKEIRDICSRCKKVIVGELNMGQIVHEIQRVLPEDKEIHTIQRYDGEIITPIQILEKLEEVL' A
#
# COMPACT_ATOMS: atom_id res chain seq x y z
N LEU A 1 -5.76 -3.03 7.00
CA LEU A 1 -5.46 -4.45 7.27
C LEU A 1 -5.58 -4.67 8.77
N TYR A 2 -6.41 -5.62 9.24
CA TYR A 2 -6.59 -5.88 10.68
C TYR A 2 -5.77 -7.09 11.18
N THR A 3 -5.70 -8.15 10.37
CA THR A 3 -4.88 -9.34 10.64
C THR A 3 -3.71 -9.36 9.68
N ILE A 4 -2.48 -9.32 10.20
CA ILE A 4 -1.26 -9.35 9.38
C ILE A 4 -0.94 -10.78 8.96
N TRP A 5 -1.08 -11.73 9.88
CA TRP A 5 -0.83 -13.15 9.61
C TRP A 5 -1.94 -14.04 10.16
N PRO A 6 -2.44 -15.04 9.39
CA PRO A 6 -2.11 -15.33 7.99
C PRO A 6 -2.44 -14.15 7.07
N PHE A 7 -1.56 -13.88 6.09
CA PHE A 7 -1.74 -12.73 5.19
C PHE A 7 -2.95 -12.98 4.27
N PRO A 8 -3.83 -11.98 4.04
CA PRO A 8 -5.06 -12.18 3.27
C PRO A 8 -4.80 -12.03 1.76
N ASP A 9 -4.00 -12.92 1.19
CA ASP A 9 -3.61 -12.92 -0.22
C ASP A 9 -4.81 -12.86 -1.17
N LYS A 10 -5.87 -13.62 -0.87
CA LYS A 10 -7.05 -13.74 -1.75
C LYS A 10 -7.85 -12.45 -1.77
N GLU A 11 -8.18 -11.92 -0.60
CA GLU A 11 -8.98 -10.71 -0.43
C GLU A 11 -8.27 -9.50 -1.04
N ILE A 12 -6.94 -9.41 -0.89
CA ILE A 12 -6.14 -8.35 -1.50
C ILE A 12 -6.20 -8.44 -3.03
N ARG A 13 -6.01 -9.61 -3.64
CA ARG A 13 -6.14 -9.76 -5.10
C ARG A 13 -7.54 -9.38 -5.59
N ASP A 14 -8.58 -9.88 -4.91
CA ASP A 14 -9.97 -9.64 -5.31
C ASP A 14 -10.33 -8.15 -5.27
N ILE A 15 -9.94 -7.43 -4.21
CA ILE A 15 -10.18 -6.00 -4.07
C ILE A 15 -9.37 -5.20 -5.09
N CYS A 16 -8.06 -5.47 -5.19
CA CYS A 16 -7.16 -4.72 -6.06
C CYS A 16 -7.35 -5.02 -7.55
N SER A 17 -8.06 -6.09 -7.92
CA SER A 17 -8.43 -6.40 -9.31
C SER A 17 -9.22 -5.26 -9.98
N ARG A 18 -9.98 -4.50 -9.19
CA ARG A 18 -10.81 -3.37 -9.67
C ARG A 18 -10.10 -2.01 -9.58
N CYS A 19 -8.89 -1.97 -9.02
CA CYS A 19 -8.12 -0.75 -8.84
C CYS A 19 -7.07 -0.60 -9.95
N LYS A 20 -6.85 0.62 -10.44
CA LYS A 20 -5.77 0.92 -11.38
C LYS A 20 -4.41 1.00 -10.68
N LYS A 21 -4.38 1.75 -9.57
CA LYS A 21 -3.19 2.04 -8.77
C LYS A 21 -3.45 1.67 -7.30
N VAL A 22 -2.41 1.32 -6.56
CA VAL A 22 -2.48 0.99 -5.13
C VAL A 22 -1.46 1.85 -4.39
N ILE A 23 -1.88 2.53 -3.31
CA ILE A 23 -0.98 3.30 -2.44
C ILE A 23 -0.88 2.56 -1.10
N VAL A 24 0.34 2.24 -0.68
CA VAL A 24 0.62 1.62 0.61
C VAL A 24 1.27 2.64 1.54
N GLY A 25 0.54 3.06 2.57
CA GLY A 25 1.06 3.91 3.64
C GLY A 25 1.55 3.08 4.82
N GLU A 26 2.81 3.21 5.20
CA GLU A 26 3.38 2.48 6.34
C GLU A 26 4.42 3.30 7.12
N LEU A 27 4.49 3.06 8.43
CA LEU A 27 5.45 3.69 9.34
C LEU A 27 6.73 2.84 9.48
N ASN A 28 7.21 2.28 8.37
CA ASN A 28 8.43 1.49 8.29
C ASN A 28 9.03 1.54 6.86
N MET A 29 10.06 0.73 6.62
CA MET A 29 10.79 0.65 5.35
C MET A 29 10.41 -0.61 4.55
N GLY A 30 9.14 -0.78 4.20
CA GLY A 30 8.76 -1.75 3.17
C GLY A 30 8.16 -3.08 3.64
N GLN A 31 7.72 -3.22 4.89
CA GLN A 31 7.25 -4.53 5.37
C GLN A 31 5.98 -4.99 4.66
N ILE A 32 4.96 -4.12 4.60
CA ILE A 32 3.67 -4.48 4.00
C ILE A 32 3.72 -4.30 2.49
N VAL A 33 4.44 -3.32 1.95
CA VAL A 33 4.52 -3.14 0.50
C VAL A 33 5.08 -4.37 -0.20
N HIS A 34 6.10 -5.02 0.36
CA HIS A 34 6.67 -6.22 -0.26
C HIS A 34 5.67 -7.39 -0.30
N GLU A 35 4.84 -7.54 0.73
CA GLU A 35 3.76 -8.54 0.71
C GLU A 35 2.67 -8.18 -0.30
N ILE A 36 2.33 -6.89 -0.43
CA ILE A 36 1.40 -6.42 -1.47
C ILE A 36 1.97 -6.71 -2.87
N GLN A 37 3.25 -6.42 -3.11
CA GLN A 37 3.94 -6.70 -4.36
C GLN A 37 4.03 -8.21 -4.66
N ARG A 38 4.23 -9.05 -3.64
CA ARG A 38 4.22 -10.51 -3.78
C ARG A 38 2.85 -11.04 -4.20
N VAL A 39 1.78 -10.42 -3.71
CA VAL A 39 0.40 -10.88 -3.92
C VAL A 39 -0.21 -10.38 -5.23
N LEU A 40 0.10 -9.14 -5.60
CA LEU A 40 -0.44 -8.49 -6.79
C LEU A 40 0.43 -8.78 -8.03
N PRO A 41 -0.16 -8.78 -9.23
CA PRO A 41 0.60 -8.98 -10.46
C PRO A 41 1.56 -7.81 -10.74
N GLU A 42 2.65 -8.08 -11.46
CA GLU A 42 3.72 -7.09 -11.76
C GLU A 42 3.24 -5.88 -12.58
N ASP A 43 2.12 -6.01 -13.30
CA ASP A 43 1.52 -4.92 -14.09
C ASP A 43 0.72 -3.92 -13.24
N LYS A 44 0.54 -4.18 -11.94
CA LYS A 44 -0.14 -3.26 -11.03
C LYS A 44 0.81 -2.13 -10.59
N GLU A 45 0.38 -0.90 -10.80
CA GLU A 45 1.09 0.28 -10.29
C GLU A 45 0.93 0.39 -8.75
N ILE A 46 2.02 0.13 -8.03
CA ILE A 46 2.08 0.19 -6.56
C ILE A 46 2.97 1.37 -6.15
N HIS A 47 2.40 2.31 -5.41
CA HIS A 47 3.08 3.46 -4.83
C HIS A 47 3.13 3.34 -3.32
N THR A 48 4.08 4.04 -2.69
CA THR A 48 4.27 3.99 -1.24
C THR A 48 4.31 5.37 -0.61
N ILE A 49 3.87 5.44 0.64
CA ILE A 49 4.10 6.54 1.57
C ILE A 49 4.79 5.91 2.78
N GLN A 50 6.12 5.99 2.81
CA GLN A 50 6.92 5.41 3.89
C GLN A 50 7.38 6.51 4.83
N ARG A 51 7.19 6.29 6.13
CA ARG A 51 7.78 7.11 7.19
C ARG A 51 8.49 6.21 8.19
N TYR A 52 9.62 6.64 8.71
CA TYR A 52 10.39 5.91 9.72
C TYR A 52 11.05 6.87 10.72
N ASP A 53 10.58 8.12 10.74
CA ASP A 53 11.07 9.24 11.54
C ASP A 53 10.33 9.38 12.88
N GLY A 54 9.44 8.44 13.22
CA GLY A 54 8.64 8.46 14.45
C GLY A 54 7.35 9.28 14.37
N GLU A 55 7.10 9.90 13.23
CA GLU A 55 5.93 10.73 12.97
C GLU A 55 4.84 9.96 12.19
N ILE A 56 3.57 10.32 12.40
CA ILE A 56 2.44 9.66 11.74
C ILE A 56 2.28 10.21 10.31
N ILE A 57 1.89 9.35 9.37
CA ILE A 57 1.39 9.79 8.05
C ILE A 57 0.12 10.61 8.25
N THR A 58 0.12 11.85 7.75
CA THR A 58 -1.04 12.74 7.86
C THR A 58 -2.00 12.55 6.70
N PRO A 59 -3.29 12.90 6.85
CA PRO A 59 -4.25 12.88 5.74
C PRO A 59 -3.81 13.73 4.54
N ILE A 60 -3.12 14.84 4.78
CA ILE A 60 -2.60 15.74 3.73
C ILE A 60 -1.55 15.01 2.89
N GLN A 61 -0.62 14.29 3.51
CA GLN A 61 0.38 13.50 2.78
C GLN A 61 -0.25 12.41 1.91
N ILE A 62 -1.37 11.82 2.36
CA ILE A 62 -2.12 10.85 1.56
C ILE A 62 -2.77 11.52 0.34
N LEU A 63 -3.33 12.72 0.52
CA LEU A 63 -3.92 13.50 -0.58
C LEU A 63 -2.86 13.97 -1.58
N GLU A 64 -1.73 14.49 -1.11
CA GLU A 64 -0.59 14.89 -1.94
C GLU A 64 -0.09 13.70 -2.77
N LYS A 65 0.04 12.52 -2.16
CA LYS A 65 0.43 11.32 -2.89
C LYS A 65 -0.63 10.89 -3.90
N LEU A 66 -1.90 11.00 -3.55
CA LEU A 66 -3.00 10.69 -4.46
C LEU A 66 -2.96 11.60 -5.69
N GLU A 67 -2.75 12.91 -5.50
CA GLU A 67 -2.60 13.88 -6.59
C GLU A 67 -1.36 13.62 -7.45
N GLU A 68 -0.22 13.27 -6.84
CA GLU A 68 1.02 12.92 -7.54
C GLU A 68 0.83 11.72 -8.49
N VAL A 69 0.04 10.74 -8.06
CA VAL A 69 -0.14 9.48 -8.78
C VAL A 69 -1.42 9.41 -9.60
N LEU A 70 -2.26 10.45 -9.67
CA LEU A 70 -3.44 10.45 -10.55
C LEU A 70 -3.01 10.46 -12.02
#